data_AF-A0A1D1UWX8-F1
#
_entry.id   AF-A0A1D1UWX8-F1
#
_cell.length_a   1.000
_cell.length_b   1.000
_cell.length_c   1.000
_cell.angle_alpha   90.00
_cell.angle_beta   90.00
_cell.angle_gamma   90.00
#
_symmetry.space_group_name_H-M   'P 1'
#
loop_
_entity.id
_entity.type
_entity.pdbx_description
1 polymer ?
#
loop_
_entity_poly.entity_id
_entity_poly.type
_entity_poly.pdbx_seq_one_letter_code
_entity_poly.pdbx_strand_id
1 'polypeptide(L)'
;MACHNLTRLWLGDYFMTYPEIYMEDDVKQHLALPEDFEEGPGFPIPLHKDTDAKPDGFALLEGKYLSARWPGDVHRFAADFVNLLASATANKV
;
A
#
# COMPACT_ATOMS: atom_id res chain seq x y z
N MET A 1 -1.82 -11.58 -3.66
CA MET A 1 -2.10 -13.03 -3.80
C MET A 1 -2.41 -13.75 -2.48
N ALA A 2 -1.59 -13.60 -1.42
CA ALA A 2 -1.69 -14.41 -0.20
C ALA A 2 -3.07 -14.36 0.49
N CYS A 3 -3.62 -13.16 0.76
CA CYS A 3 -4.92 -13.02 1.42
C CYS A 3 -6.04 -13.75 0.67
N HIS A 4 -6.19 -13.51 -0.64
CA HIS A 4 -7.22 -14.16 -1.45
C HIS A 4 -7.09 -15.68 -1.41
N ASN A 5 -5.90 -16.24 -1.63
CA ASN A 5 -5.71 -17.70 -1.64
C ASN A 5 -6.01 -18.35 -0.29
N LEU A 6 -5.75 -17.65 0.82
CA LEU A 6 -6.03 -18.13 2.17
C LEU A 6 -7.53 -18.08 2.51
N THR A 7 -8.29 -17.12 1.96
CA THR A 7 -9.68 -16.88 2.37
C THR A 7 -10.75 -17.22 1.33
N ARG A 8 -10.38 -17.51 0.07
CA ARG A 8 -11.32 -17.68 -1.04
C ARG A 8 -12.39 -18.77 -0.85
N LEU A 9 -12.12 -19.77 -0.02
CA LEU A 9 -13.10 -20.82 0.29
C LEU A 9 -14.30 -20.30 1.09
N TRP A 10 -14.13 -19.20 1.84
CA TRP A 10 -15.19 -18.57 2.64
C TRP A 10 -15.64 -17.23 2.09
N LEU A 11 -14.70 -16.45 1.53
CA LEU A 11 -14.94 -15.08 1.09
C LEU A 11 -15.02 -14.95 -0.44
N GLY A 12 -14.88 -16.04 -1.19
CA GLY A 12 -14.88 -15.99 -2.65
C GLY A 12 -13.81 -15.04 -3.20
N ASP A 13 -14.26 -14.09 -4.02
CA ASP A 13 -13.47 -13.06 -4.69
C ASP A 13 -13.41 -11.73 -3.92
N TYR A 14 -13.81 -11.68 -2.64
CA TYR A 14 -13.84 -10.44 -1.84
C TYR A 14 -12.56 -9.58 -1.91
N PHE A 15 -11.38 -10.22 -1.97
CA PHE A 15 -10.09 -9.52 -2.04
C PHE A 15 -9.62 -9.23 -3.47
N MET A 16 -10.43 -9.52 -4.48
CA MET A 16 -10.14 -9.23 -5.87
C MET A 16 -10.99 -8.05 -6.32
N THR A 17 -10.34 -6.97 -6.74
CA THR A 17 -11.02 -5.84 -7.37
C THR A 17 -11.53 -6.23 -8.76
N TYR A 18 -10.74 -7.03 -9.48
CA TYR A 18 -11.08 -7.61 -10.77
C TYR A 18 -10.88 -9.13 -10.69
N PRO A 19 -11.84 -9.96 -11.13
CA PRO A 19 -11.76 -11.41 -10.96
C PRO A 19 -10.63 -12.07 -11.78
N GLU A 20 -10.18 -11.43 -12.84
CA GLU A 20 -9.18 -11.95 -13.78
C GLU A 20 -7.72 -11.70 -13.37
N ILE A 21 -7.44 -10.74 -12.48
CA ILE A 21 -6.08 -10.27 -12.23
C ILE A 21 -5.86 -9.86 -10.77
N TYR A 22 -4.68 -10.17 -10.22
CA TYR A 22 -4.31 -9.69 -8.90
C TYR A 22 -3.90 -8.22 -8.95
N MET A 23 -4.18 -7.48 -7.88
CA MET A 23 -3.88 -6.04 -7.78
C MET A 23 -2.41 -5.71 -8.13
N GLU A 24 -1.44 -6.51 -7.66
CA GLU A 24 -0.03 -6.28 -7.97
C GLU A 24 0.28 -6.43 -9.46
N ASP A 25 -0.25 -7.47 -10.10
CA ASP A 25 -0.04 -7.71 -11.53
C ASP A 25 -0.70 -6.62 -12.37
N ASP A 26 -1.90 -6.16 -11.97
CA ASP A 26 -2.61 -5.04 -12.60
C ASP A 26 -1.82 -3.73 -12.50
N VAL A 27 -1.28 -3.42 -11.31
CA VAL A 27 -0.43 -2.24 -11.11
C VAL A 27 0.83 -2.31 -11.99
N LYS A 28 1.52 -3.45 -12.00
CA LYS A 28 2.75 -3.64 -12.81
C LYS A 28 2.52 -3.44 -14.32
N GLN A 29 1.33 -3.73 -14.83
CA GLN A 29 0.99 -3.48 -16.25
C GLN A 29 0.91 -1.99 -16.62
N HIS A 30 0.73 -1.12 -15.63
CA HIS A 30 0.55 0.33 -15.84
C HIS A 30 1.80 1.14 -15.46
N LEU A 31 2.84 0.50 -14.93
CA LEU A 31 4.13 1.14 -14.66
C LEU A 31 4.94 1.33 -15.94
N ALA A 32 5.87 2.28 -15.93
CA ALA A 32 6.80 2.48 -17.06
C ALA A 32 7.69 1.24 -17.25
N LEU A 33 8.17 0.69 -16.13
CA LEU A 33 8.86 -0.58 -16.04
C LEU A 33 8.23 -1.42 -14.91
N PRO A 34 7.96 -2.73 -15.10
CA PRO A 34 7.43 -3.59 -14.04
C PRO A 34 8.31 -3.62 -12.77
N GLU A 35 9.60 -3.35 -12.94
CA GLU A 35 10.60 -3.27 -11.87
C GLU A 35 10.47 -2.02 -10.99
N ASP A 36 9.71 -1.01 -11.42
CA ASP A 36 9.41 0.19 -10.62
C ASP A 36 8.45 -0.13 -9.45
N PHE A 37 7.93 -1.36 -9.38
CA PHE A 37 7.04 -1.78 -8.31
C PHE A 37 7.79 -2.03 -6.99
N GLU A 38 7.49 -1.21 -5.99
CA GLU A 38 8.05 -1.31 -4.64
C GLU A 38 7.16 -2.16 -3.72
N GLU A 39 7.56 -3.41 -3.44
CA GLU A 39 6.86 -4.30 -2.50
C GLU A 39 6.93 -3.83 -1.03
N GLY A 40 7.90 -2.96 -0.73
CA GLY A 40 8.19 -2.50 0.62
C GLY A 40 8.91 -3.53 1.51
N PRO A 41 9.41 -3.11 2.67
CA PRO A 41 10.22 -3.94 3.54
C PRO A 41 9.37 -4.98 4.31
N GLY A 42 10.07 -6.00 4.82
CA GLY A 42 9.52 -7.03 5.70
C GLY A 42 8.84 -8.14 4.92
N PHE A 43 9.60 -9.04 4.31
CA PHE A 43 9.07 -10.30 3.80
C PHE A 43 9.32 -11.43 4.82
N PRO A 44 8.28 -12.12 5.32
CA PRO A 44 6.86 -11.94 5.00
C PRO A 44 6.28 -10.64 5.60
N ILE A 45 5.29 -10.06 4.90
CA ILE A 45 4.60 -8.82 5.32
C ILE A 45 4.16 -8.97 6.78
N PRO A 46 4.43 -7.98 7.66
CA PRO A 46 4.06 -8.08 9.05
C PRO A 46 2.54 -8.29 9.21
N LEU A 47 2.13 -9.16 10.13
CA LEU A 47 0.70 -9.38 10.42
C LEU A 47 0.15 -8.44 11.50
N HIS A 48 1.00 -7.58 12.06
CA HIS A 48 0.62 -6.56 13.03
C HIS A 48 0.44 -5.21 12.35
N LYS A 49 -0.40 -4.35 12.94
CA LYS A 49 -0.53 -2.95 12.53
C LYS A 49 0.63 -2.12 13.07
N ASP A 50 1.07 -1.16 12.29
CA ASP A 50 2.01 -0.13 12.71
C ASP A 50 1.38 0.85 13.71
N THR A 51 2.24 1.48 14.51
CA THR A 51 1.82 2.40 15.59
C THR A 51 2.92 3.43 15.86
N ASP A 52 2.61 4.49 16.61
CA ASP A 52 3.62 5.44 17.09
C ASP A 52 4.75 4.76 17.88
N ALA A 53 4.42 3.73 18.69
CA ALA A 53 5.41 2.99 19.48
C ALA A 53 6.25 2.02 18.64
N LYS A 54 5.76 1.66 17.44
CA LYS A 54 6.42 0.73 16.51
C LYS A 54 6.10 1.16 15.07
N PRO A 55 6.80 2.18 14.54
CA PRO A 55 6.50 2.75 13.23
C PRO A 55 7.19 1.96 12.12
N ASP A 56 6.89 0.66 12.03
CA ASP A 56 7.45 -0.27 11.04
C ASP A 56 6.54 -0.51 9.82
N GLY A 57 5.53 0.35 9.65
CA GLY A 57 4.66 0.36 8.47
C GLY A 57 5.35 0.92 7.23
N PHE A 58 4.75 0.67 6.07
CA PHE A 58 5.24 1.09 4.76
C PHE A 58 4.22 1.95 4.01
N ALA A 59 4.68 3.10 3.55
CA ALA A 59 3.97 3.92 2.59
C ALA A 59 4.96 4.39 1.50
N LEU A 60 4.48 4.49 0.27
CA LEU A 60 5.22 5.00 -0.88
C LEU A 60 4.67 6.37 -1.25
N LEU A 61 5.52 7.40 -1.24
CA LEU A 61 5.19 8.75 -1.70
C LEU A 61 5.98 9.06 -2.97
N GLU A 62 5.27 9.28 -4.07
CA GLU A 62 5.83 9.73 -5.34
C GLU A 62 5.13 10.99 -5.83
N GLY A 63 5.79 12.14 -5.70
CA GLY A 63 5.22 13.45 -6.04
C GLY A 63 3.99 13.79 -5.18
N LYS A 64 2.79 13.60 -5.74
CA LYS A 64 1.49 13.77 -5.04
C LYS A 64 0.72 12.47 -4.87
N TYR A 65 1.28 11.36 -5.33
CA TYR A 65 0.72 10.03 -5.18
C TYR A 65 1.25 9.41 -3.90
N LEU A 66 0.35 9.01 -3.01
CA LEU A 66 0.67 8.33 -1.76
C LEU A 66 -0.11 7.02 -1.71
N SER A 67 0.57 5.91 -1.46
CA SER A 67 -0.03 4.58 -1.37
C SER A 67 0.56 3.78 -0.20
N ALA A 68 -0.17 2.73 0.20
CA ALA A 68 0.22 1.76 1.22
C ALA A 68 -0.32 0.38 0.84
N ARG A 69 0.22 -0.69 1.42
CA ARG A 69 -0.06 -2.07 0.94
C ARG A 69 -1.34 -2.65 1.51
N TRP A 70 -1.60 -2.42 2.80
CA TRP A 70 -2.69 -3.05 3.54
C TRP A 70 -3.03 -2.24 4.79
N PRO A 71 -4.15 -2.54 5.49
CA PRO A 71 -4.61 -1.76 6.64
C PRO A 71 -3.61 -1.64 7.81
N GLY A 72 -2.63 -2.53 7.89
CA GLY A 72 -1.61 -2.48 8.93
C GLY A 72 -0.49 -1.45 8.69
N ASP A 73 -0.46 -0.77 7.56
CA ASP A 73 0.48 0.34 7.28
C ASP A 73 -0.19 1.73 7.50
N VAL A 74 -1.40 1.77 8.08
CA VAL A 74 -2.26 2.97 8.11
C VAL A 74 -1.67 4.11 8.95
N HIS A 75 -0.91 3.81 10.00
CA HIS A 75 -0.34 4.85 10.84
C HIS A 75 0.74 5.64 10.09
N ARG A 76 1.65 4.93 9.43
CA ARG A 76 2.68 5.53 8.58
C ARG A 76 2.06 6.29 7.41
N PHE A 77 1.08 5.69 6.73
CA PHE A 77 0.35 6.35 5.65
C PHE A 77 -0.27 7.67 6.11
N ALA A 78 -0.95 7.67 7.26
CA ALA A 78 -1.59 8.87 7.79
C ALA A 78 -0.58 9.97 8.13
N ALA A 79 0.56 9.61 8.73
CA ALA A 79 1.64 10.55 9.02
C ALA A 79 2.20 11.19 7.74
N ASP A 80 2.49 10.37 6.72
CA ASP A 80 3.02 10.84 5.44
C ASP A 80 1.99 11.69 4.67
N PHE A 81 0.69 11.37 4.80
CA PHE A 81 -0.39 12.16 4.20
C PHE A 81 -0.51 13.56 4.82
N VAL A 82 -0.41 13.67 6.15
CA VAL A 82 -0.39 14.98 6.83
C VAL A 82 0.79 15.82 6.35
N ASN A 83 1.97 15.22 6.19
CA ASN A 83 3.16 15.89 5.68
C ASN A 83 2.99 16.35 4.21
N LEU A 84 2.36 15.52 3.37
CA LEU A 84 2.04 15.88 1.99
C LEU A 84 1.11 17.10 1.92
N LEU A 85 0.07 17.16 2.77
CA LEU A 85 -0.85 18.30 2.82
C LEU A 85 -0.18 19.58 3.35
N ALA A 86 0.70 19.46 4.34
CA ALA A 86 1.44 20.59 4.88
C ALA A 86 2.38 21.19 3.82
N SER A 87 3.14 20.36 3.11
CA SER A 87 4.05 20.81 2.04
C SER A 87 3.30 21.43 0.85
N ALA A 88 2.14 20.87 0.47
CA ALA A 88 1.29 21.43 -0.57
C ALA A 88 0.72 22.81 -0.20
N THR A 89 0.50 23.06 1.09
CA THR A 89 0.01 24.35 1.59
C THR A 89 1.14 25.39 1.66
N ALA A 90 2.33 24.99 2.10
CA ALA A 90 3.50 25.86 2.16
C ALA A 90 3.91 26.38 0.77
N ASN A 91 3.79 25.55 -0.27
CA ASN A 91 4.11 25.93 -1.66
C ASN A 91 3.09 26.88 -2.31
N LYS A 92 1.97 27.22 -1.64
CA LYS A 92 0.96 28.16 -2.15
C LYS A 92 1.13 29.59 -1.64
N VAL A 93 2.04 29.84 -0.70
CA VAL A 93 2.36 31.15 -0.12
C VAL A 93 3.58 31.74 -0.82
#